data_AF-A0A959BJR0-F1
#
_entry.id   AF-A0A959BJR0-F1
#
_cell.length_a   1.000
_cell.length_b   1.000
_cell.length_c   1.000
_cell.angle_alpha   90.00
_cell.angle_beta   90.00
_cell.angle_gamma   90.00
#
_symmetry.space_group_name_H-M   'P 1'
#
loop_
_entity.id
_entity.type
_entity.pdbx_description
1 polymer ?
#
loop_
_entity_poly.entity_id
_entity_poly.type
_entity_poly.pdbx_seq_one_letter_code
_entity_poly.pdbx_strand_id
1 'polypeptide(L)'
;MMEIEDKVFRLLEMVDLLKKHPDIQVLNFQMFNGVAPSIIEDLEREQQITLEPEIRDFYFTTNGFQLRWIHKKSSAFNPKRHQFEETGFDEELPIRNALEGTGCINILPIGSVMSSRWAERLWKNRKLDRPIEILNKRSSYLKFYQSIRPFDLFSNASCMAFTFLSGIENKVLLGLDHLVSFSGSRVTTFSSYLEFLIATYGIIESRWEVFQDGAGLEKDVLNIAENEIDINLGQYPFY
;
A
#
# COMPACT_ATOMS: atom_id res chain seq x y z
N MET A 1 -13.24 -6.44 -14.85
CA MET A 1 -14.35 -5.74 -14.20
C MET A 1 -14.84 -6.40 -12.91
N MET A 2 -15.48 -7.58 -12.89
CA MET A 2 -16.07 -8.10 -11.61
C MET A 2 -15.07 -8.36 -10.46
N GLU A 3 -13.80 -8.63 -10.75
CA GLU A 3 -12.84 -9.06 -9.71
C GLU A 3 -12.34 -7.93 -8.78
N ILE A 4 -12.21 -6.69 -9.28
CA ILE A 4 -11.75 -5.55 -8.47
C ILE A 4 -12.91 -4.95 -7.68
N GLU A 5 -14.10 -4.87 -8.29
CA GLU A 5 -15.32 -4.45 -7.59
C GLU A 5 -15.61 -5.35 -6.38
N ASP A 6 -15.44 -6.67 -6.53
CA ASP A 6 -15.54 -7.64 -5.41
C ASP A 6 -14.55 -7.33 -4.29
N LYS A 7 -13.27 -7.08 -4.61
CA LYS A 7 -12.26 -6.75 -3.59
C LYS A 7 -12.57 -5.43 -2.90
N VAL A 8 -13.05 -4.41 -3.62
CA VAL A 8 -13.48 -3.14 -3.01
C VAL A 8 -14.66 -3.36 -2.08
N PHE A 9 -15.63 -4.19 -2.48
CA PHE A 9 -16.74 -4.57 -1.61
C PHE A 9 -16.25 -5.30 -0.35
N ARG A 10 -15.35 -6.26 -0.47
CA ARG A 10 -14.77 -7.00 0.67
C ARG A 10 -13.92 -6.10 1.59
N LEU A 11 -13.25 -5.08 1.06
CA LEU A 11 -12.61 -4.05 1.88
C LEU A 11 -13.63 -3.26 2.72
N LEU A 12 -14.82 -2.98 2.19
CA LEU A 12 -15.90 -2.36 2.95
C LEU A 12 -16.45 -3.29 4.04
N GLU A 13 -16.66 -4.57 3.72
CA GLU A 13 -17.09 -5.57 4.70
C GLU A 13 -16.08 -5.70 5.84
N MET A 14 -14.78 -5.73 5.51
CA MET A 14 -13.69 -5.74 6.49
C MET A 14 -13.77 -4.51 7.43
N VAL A 15 -14.03 -3.31 6.89
CA VAL A 15 -14.22 -2.10 7.71
C VAL A 15 -15.42 -2.23 8.65
N ASP A 16 -16.54 -2.75 8.16
CA ASP A 16 -17.74 -2.94 8.97
C ASP A 16 -17.54 -3.99 10.07
N LEU A 17 -16.77 -5.04 9.81
CA LEU A 17 -16.34 -6.01 10.83
C LEU A 17 -15.49 -5.33 11.90
N LEU A 18 -14.49 -4.53 11.52
CA LEU A 18 -13.64 -3.78 12.47
C LEU A 18 -14.45 -2.81 13.33
N LYS A 19 -15.42 -2.09 12.75
CA LYS A 19 -16.31 -1.17 13.49
C LYS A 19 -17.16 -1.88 14.55
N LYS A 20 -17.55 -3.13 14.30
CA LYS A 20 -18.38 -3.95 15.21
C LYS A 20 -17.54 -4.69 16.26
N HIS A 21 -16.23 -4.81 16.07
CA HIS A 21 -15.37 -5.60 16.95
C HIS A 21 -15.18 -4.91 18.32
N PRO A 22 -15.45 -5.58 19.46
CA PRO A 22 -15.46 -4.94 20.78
C PRO A 22 -14.09 -4.40 21.20
N ASP A 23 -13.01 -5.06 20.80
CA ASP A 23 -11.63 -4.70 21.18
C ASP A 23 -10.94 -3.78 20.16
N ILE A 24 -11.58 -3.41 19.05
CA ILE A 24 -11.00 -2.50 18.05
C ILE A 24 -11.64 -1.11 18.16
N GLN A 25 -10.82 -0.09 17.96
CA GLN A 25 -11.27 1.27 17.72
C GLN A 25 -10.88 1.67 16.29
N VAL A 26 -11.86 1.86 15.41
CA VAL A 26 -11.63 2.51 14.12
C VAL A 26 -11.43 4.01 14.38
N LEU A 27 -10.36 4.56 13.83
CA LEU A 27 -9.94 5.95 14.01
C LEU A 27 -10.40 6.81 12.84
N ASN A 28 -10.12 6.35 11.62
CA ASN A 28 -10.47 7.06 10.40
C ASN A 28 -10.89 6.05 9.34
N PHE A 29 -11.85 6.42 8.52
CA PHE A 29 -12.21 5.65 7.33
C PHE A 29 -12.71 6.60 6.24
N GLN A 30 -12.17 6.45 5.03
CA GLN A 30 -12.66 7.13 3.84
C GLN A 30 -12.45 6.26 2.60
N MET A 31 -13.53 6.14 1.82
CA MET A 31 -13.48 5.66 0.44
C MET A 31 -13.77 6.84 -0.48
N PHE A 32 -12.94 7.04 -1.49
CA PHE A 32 -13.08 8.17 -2.41
C PHE A 32 -13.98 7.80 -3.58
N ASN A 33 -14.67 8.76 -4.16
CA ASN A 33 -15.39 8.51 -5.41
C ASN A 33 -14.41 8.09 -6.50
N GLY A 34 -14.83 7.15 -7.36
CA GLY A 34 -14.11 6.77 -8.55
C GLY A 34 -13.77 7.95 -9.45
N VAL A 35 -12.68 7.80 -10.21
CA VAL A 35 -12.22 8.82 -11.17
C VAL A 35 -12.74 8.53 -12.57
N ALA A 36 -13.01 9.59 -13.36
CA ALA A 36 -13.42 9.41 -14.76
C ALA A 36 -12.28 8.82 -15.62
N PRO A 37 -12.59 7.97 -16.62
CA PRO A 37 -11.60 7.40 -17.54
C PRO A 37 -10.64 8.41 -18.17
N SER A 38 -11.17 9.55 -18.61
CA SER A 38 -10.36 10.60 -19.25
C SER A 38 -9.25 11.15 -18.36
N ILE A 39 -9.46 11.19 -17.04
CA ILE A 39 -8.45 11.67 -16.09
C ILE A 39 -7.29 10.67 -16.02
N ILE A 40 -7.57 9.36 -16.01
CA ILE A 40 -6.51 8.36 -16.04
C ILE A 40 -5.76 8.41 -17.37
N GLU A 41 -6.48 8.49 -18.49
CA GLU A 41 -5.88 8.60 -19.83
C GLU A 41 -4.96 9.83 -19.94
N ASP A 42 -5.36 10.96 -19.38
CA ASP A 42 -4.56 12.18 -19.33
C ASP A 42 -3.29 11.99 -18.49
N LEU A 43 -3.39 11.37 -17.30
CA LEU A 43 -2.24 11.06 -16.45
C LEU A 43 -1.27 10.07 -17.09
N GLU A 44 -1.78 9.01 -17.73
CA GLU A 44 -0.99 8.02 -18.47
C GLU A 44 -0.21 8.68 -19.61
N ARG A 45 -0.87 9.56 -20.37
CA ARG A 45 -0.25 10.32 -21.45
C ARG A 45 0.81 11.30 -20.95
N GLU A 46 0.52 12.03 -19.88
CA GLU A 46 1.45 13.00 -19.28
C GLU A 46 2.72 12.31 -18.77
N GLN A 47 2.56 11.17 -18.09
CA GLN A 47 3.66 10.45 -17.46
C GLN A 47 4.33 9.42 -18.39
N GLN A 48 3.80 9.22 -19.60
CA GLN A 48 4.25 8.21 -20.57
C GLN A 48 4.28 6.79 -19.99
N ILE A 49 3.24 6.45 -19.22
CA ILE A 49 3.06 5.14 -18.59
C ILE A 49 1.78 4.50 -19.06
N THR A 50 1.66 3.19 -18.83
CA THR A 50 0.43 2.44 -19.04
C THR A 50 0.16 1.64 -17.78
N LEU A 51 -0.99 1.90 -17.18
CA LEU A 51 -1.53 1.17 -16.06
C LEU A 51 -2.02 -0.21 -16.51
N GLU A 52 -1.88 -1.20 -15.63
CA GLU A 52 -2.58 -2.47 -15.80
C GLU A 52 -4.09 -2.27 -15.64
N PRO A 53 -4.93 -3.09 -16.31
CA PRO A 53 -6.38 -3.01 -16.19
C PRO A 53 -6.89 -3.05 -14.75
N GLU A 54 -6.30 -3.89 -13.89
CA GLU A 54 -6.69 -4.00 -12.48
C GLU A 54 -6.48 -2.69 -11.69
N ILE A 55 -5.42 -1.94 -12.02
CA ILE A 55 -5.13 -0.65 -11.39
C ILE A 55 -6.17 0.37 -11.86
N ARG A 56 -6.47 0.42 -13.16
CA ARG A 56 -7.52 1.32 -13.69
C ARG A 56 -8.88 1.02 -13.09
N ASP A 57 -9.29 -0.26 -13.10
CA ASP A 57 -10.59 -0.72 -12.56
C ASP A 57 -10.74 -0.29 -11.09
N PHE A 58 -9.66 -0.37 -10.29
CA PHE A 58 -9.69 0.09 -8.91
C PHE A 58 -9.93 1.59 -8.83
N TYR A 59 -9.17 2.41 -9.56
CA TYR A 59 -9.31 3.86 -9.50
C TYR A 59 -10.64 4.36 -10.09
N PHE A 60 -11.23 3.63 -11.05
CA PHE A 60 -12.60 3.87 -11.54
C PHE A 60 -13.66 3.53 -10.50
N THR A 61 -13.41 2.51 -9.67
CA THR A 61 -14.33 2.12 -8.59
C THR A 61 -14.20 3.06 -7.39
N THR A 62 -12.97 3.35 -6.97
CA THR A 62 -12.61 4.18 -5.82
C THR A 62 -11.27 4.88 -6.04
N ASN A 63 -11.24 6.21 -5.97
CA ASN A 63 -10.01 6.97 -6.19
C ASN A 63 -9.13 7.04 -4.92
N GLY A 64 -8.80 5.88 -4.36
CA GLY A 64 -8.10 5.74 -3.09
C GLY A 64 -8.94 5.08 -1.99
N PHE A 65 -8.28 4.69 -0.90
CA PHE A 65 -8.91 4.04 0.24
C PHE A 65 -8.08 4.30 1.51
N GLN A 66 -8.72 4.84 2.54
CA GLN A 66 -8.09 5.20 3.80
C GLN A 66 -8.79 4.48 4.95
N LEU A 67 -7.99 3.81 5.78
CA LEU A 67 -8.44 3.15 7.00
C LEU A 67 -7.33 3.23 8.05
N ARG A 68 -7.70 3.62 9.27
CA ARG A 68 -6.85 3.47 10.46
C ARG A 68 -7.66 2.87 11.59
N TRP A 69 -7.11 1.89 12.27
CA TRP A 69 -7.71 1.30 13.45
C TRP A 69 -6.65 0.83 14.43
N ILE A 70 -6.99 0.81 15.71
CA ILE A 70 -6.08 0.41 16.79
C ILE A 70 -6.79 -0.55 17.74
N HIS A 71 -6.05 -1.50 18.28
CA HIS A 71 -6.56 -2.39 19.32
C HIS A 71 -6.64 -1.64 20.66
N LYS A 72 -7.77 -1.75 21.38
CA LYS A 72 -8.00 -1.03 22.66
C LYS A 72 -7.08 -1.45 23.79
N LYS A 73 -6.42 -2.61 23.67
CA LYS A 73 -5.40 -3.11 24.61
C LYS A 73 -3.97 -2.70 24.24
N SER A 74 -3.76 -2.04 23.09
CA SER A 74 -2.44 -1.52 22.72
C SER A 74 -1.97 -0.48 23.74
N SER A 75 -0.69 -0.49 24.08
CA SER A 75 -0.05 0.52 24.95
C SER A 75 -0.17 1.93 24.38
N ALA A 76 -0.28 2.05 23.05
CA ALA A 76 -0.49 3.32 22.35
C ALA A 76 -1.95 3.81 22.42
N PHE A 77 -2.92 2.98 22.81
CA PHE A 77 -4.33 3.36 22.81
C PHE A 77 -4.66 4.39 23.89
N ASN A 78 -5.18 5.55 23.49
CA ASN A 78 -5.69 6.57 24.39
C ASN A 78 -7.11 7.00 23.98
N PRO A 79 -8.16 6.69 24.77
CA PRO A 79 -9.55 6.95 24.39
C PRO A 79 -9.89 8.45 24.25
N LYS A 80 -9.08 9.35 24.82
CA LYS A 80 -9.25 10.80 24.64
C LYS A 80 -8.70 11.29 23.30
N ARG A 81 -7.70 10.60 22.74
CA ARG A 81 -7.05 10.96 21.46
C ARG A 81 -7.54 10.12 20.29
N HIS A 82 -8.02 8.91 20.58
CA HIS A 82 -8.42 7.91 19.60
C HIS A 82 -9.95 7.81 19.57
N GLN A 83 -10.57 8.91 19.15
CA GLN A 83 -11.98 8.94 18.81
C GLN A 83 -12.13 8.68 17.31
N PHE A 84 -13.28 8.15 16.90
CA PHE A 84 -13.57 7.95 15.50
C PHE A 84 -13.85 9.28 14.80
N GLU A 85 -13.24 9.47 13.64
CA GLU A 85 -13.50 10.57 12.72
C GLU A 85 -14.06 9.98 11.41
N GLU A 86 -15.23 10.45 10.99
CA GLU A 86 -15.91 10.02 9.75
C GLU A 86 -15.24 10.54 8.47
N THR A 87 -14.08 11.18 8.60
CA THR A 87 -13.31 11.69 7.48
C THR A 87 -12.01 10.91 7.34
N GLY A 88 -11.42 10.99 6.15
CA GLY A 88 -10.05 10.55 5.96
C GLY A 88 -9.06 11.36 6.77
N PHE A 89 -7.79 11.08 6.54
CA PHE A 89 -6.67 11.71 7.23
C PHE A 89 -5.68 12.28 6.21
N ASP A 90 -4.80 13.18 6.67
CA ASP A 90 -3.68 13.68 5.85
C ASP A 90 -2.93 12.47 5.24
N GLU A 91 -2.82 12.42 3.91
CA GLU A 91 -2.18 11.32 3.19
C GLU A 91 -0.74 11.07 3.65
N GLU A 92 -0.05 12.08 4.19
CA GLU A 92 1.30 11.95 4.74
C GLU A 92 1.34 11.65 6.24
N LEU A 93 0.20 11.55 6.93
CA LEU A 93 0.14 11.25 8.36
C LEU A 93 0.96 9.98 8.70
N PRO A 94 0.81 8.86 7.98
CA PRO A 94 1.52 7.63 8.35
C PRO A 94 3.03 7.74 8.13
N ILE A 95 3.48 8.60 7.21
CA ILE A 95 4.91 8.79 6.96
C ILE A 95 5.55 9.81 7.91
N ARG A 96 4.75 10.67 8.55
CA ARG A 96 5.21 11.68 9.53
C ARG A 96 5.21 11.17 10.96
N ASN A 97 4.33 10.21 11.27
CA ASN A 97 4.13 9.71 12.62
C ASN A 97 4.33 8.19 12.68
N ALA A 98 4.99 7.70 13.73
CA ALA A 98 4.98 6.27 14.02
C ALA A 98 3.55 5.84 14.41
N LEU A 99 3.03 4.82 13.73
CA LEU A 99 1.69 4.25 13.98
C LEU A 99 1.81 2.91 14.70
N GLU A 100 2.26 2.93 15.96
CA GLU A 100 2.53 1.71 16.73
C GLU A 100 1.24 0.90 17.00
N GLY A 101 1.30 -0.42 16.80
CA GLY A 101 0.24 -1.37 17.16
C GLY A 101 -1.11 -1.10 16.49
N THR A 102 -1.07 -0.59 15.26
CA THR A 102 -2.21 -0.04 14.52
C THR A 102 -2.29 -0.70 13.14
N GLY A 103 -3.50 -1.00 12.66
CA GLY A 103 -3.72 -1.31 11.24
C GLY A 103 -3.94 -0.05 10.42
N CYS A 104 -3.27 0.04 9.27
CA CYS A 104 -3.35 1.17 8.38
C CYS A 104 -3.40 0.73 6.91
N ILE A 105 -4.36 1.30 6.17
CA ILE A 105 -4.42 1.29 4.72
C ILE A 105 -4.55 2.75 4.28
N ASN A 106 -3.68 3.20 3.40
CA ASN A 106 -3.69 4.57 2.90
C ASN A 106 -3.36 4.56 1.41
N ILE A 107 -4.24 3.92 0.65
CA ILE A 107 -4.16 3.91 -0.82
C ILE A 107 -4.51 5.32 -1.31
N LEU A 108 -3.51 5.99 -1.86
CA LEU A 108 -3.59 7.37 -2.30
C LEU A 108 -4.46 7.51 -3.55
N PRO A 109 -5.11 8.68 -3.74
CA PRO A 109 -5.72 9.05 -5.01
C PRO A 109 -4.73 9.01 -6.17
N ILE A 110 -5.19 8.66 -7.37
CA ILE A 110 -4.31 8.43 -8.53
C ILE A 110 -3.47 9.67 -8.89
N GLY A 111 -4.01 10.87 -8.71
CA GLY A 111 -3.26 12.12 -8.93
C GLY A 111 -2.08 12.26 -7.95
N SER A 112 -2.27 11.86 -6.69
CA SER A 112 -1.19 11.81 -5.69
C SER A 112 -0.16 10.73 -6.03
N VAL A 113 -0.61 9.56 -6.51
CA VAL A 113 0.28 8.46 -6.93
C VAL A 113 1.14 8.88 -8.12
N MET A 114 0.55 9.49 -9.14
CA MET A 114 1.24 9.88 -10.39
C MET A 114 2.06 11.16 -10.28
N SER A 115 2.01 11.85 -9.14
CA SER A 115 2.74 13.10 -8.93
C SER A 115 4.25 12.95 -9.10
N SER A 116 4.86 13.87 -9.83
CA SER A 116 6.32 13.95 -10.04
C SER A 116 7.10 14.17 -8.74
N ARG A 117 6.45 14.64 -7.67
CA ARG A 117 7.07 14.85 -6.34
C ARG A 117 7.75 13.59 -5.81
N TRP A 118 7.25 12.40 -6.15
CA TRP A 118 7.84 11.14 -5.71
C TRP A 118 9.22 10.91 -6.31
N ALA A 119 9.38 11.19 -7.61
CA ALA A 119 10.67 11.07 -8.26
C ALA A 119 11.70 12.01 -7.61
N GLU A 120 11.32 13.25 -7.30
CA GLU A 120 12.20 14.19 -6.60
C GLU A 120 12.57 13.73 -5.20
N ARG A 121 11.60 13.24 -4.42
CA ARG A 121 11.81 12.79 -3.04
C ARG A 121 12.73 11.56 -2.98
N LEU A 122 12.51 10.59 -3.87
CA LEU A 122 13.29 9.35 -3.91
C LEU A 122 14.70 9.56 -4.48
N TRP A 123 14.87 10.53 -5.41
CA TRP A 123 16.13 10.76 -6.10
C TRP A 123 17.14 11.62 -5.32
N LYS A 124 16.70 12.55 -4.47
CA LYS A 124 17.57 13.55 -3.78
C LYS A 124 18.81 12.96 -3.08
N ASN A 125 18.81 11.67 -2.75
CA ASN A 125 19.89 10.99 -2.03
C ASN A 125 20.77 10.06 -2.89
N ARG A 126 20.57 9.96 -4.21
CA ARG A 126 21.24 8.96 -5.06
C ARG A 126 22.13 9.63 -6.12
N LYS A 127 23.40 9.90 -5.77
CA LYS A 127 24.36 10.61 -6.65
C LYS A 127 25.01 9.76 -7.76
N LEU A 128 24.75 8.46 -7.83
CA LEU A 128 25.42 7.55 -8.77
C LEU A 128 24.38 6.70 -9.50
N ASP A 129 24.19 6.96 -10.79
CA ASP A 129 23.43 6.06 -11.66
C ASP A 129 24.28 4.83 -11.97
N ARG A 130 23.85 3.67 -11.48
CA ARG A 130 24.54 2.39 -11.64
C ARG A 130 23.60 1.38 -12.31
N PRO A 131 24.13 0.42 -13.09
CA PRO A 131 23.31 -0.64 -13.63
C PRO A 131 22.74 -1.48 -12.50
N ILE A 132 21.49 -1.91 -12.65
CA ILE A 132 20.81 -2.84 -11.76
C ILE A 132 19.99 -3.83 -12.57
N GLU A 133 19.71 -4.97 -11.97
CA GLU A 133 18.81 -5.97 -12.52
C GLU A 133 17.56 -6.02 -11.64
N ILE A 134 16.40 -5.81 -12.26
CA ILE A 134 15.09 -5.81 -11.62
C ILE A 134 14.16 -6.63 -12.47
N LEU A 135 13.49 -7.62 -11.88
CA LEU A 135 12.55 -8.49 -12.60
C LEU A 135 13.18 -9.10 -13.87
N ASN A 136 14.42 -9.59 -13.76
CA ASN A 136 15.24 -10.14 -14.85
C ASN A 136 15.50 -9.16 -16.02
N LYS A 137 15.36 -7.85 -15.77
CA LYS A 137 15.64 -6.80 -16.74
C LYS A 137 16.75 -5.90 -16.24
N ARG A 138 17.75 -5.71 -17.10
CA ARG A 138 18.80 -4.72 -16.87
C ARG A 138 18.23 -3.31 -17.05
N SER A 139 18.35 -2.49 -16.02
CA SER A 139 17.97 -1.08 -16.01
C SER A 139 19.09 -0.24 -15.38
N SER A 140 18.85 1.06 -15.26
CA SER A 140 19.68 1.94 -14.44
C SER A 140 18.93 2.30 -13.16
N TYR A 141 19.69 2.63 -12.12
CA TYR A 141 19.14 3.06 -10.84
C TYR A 141 18.21 4.26 -11.01
N LEU A 142 18.62 5.24 -11.83
CA LEU A 142 17.82 6.41 -12.14
C LEU A 142 16.48 6.02 -12.78
N LYS A 143 16.49 5.21 -13.84
CA LYS A 143 15.27 4.78 -14.53
C LYS A 143 14.33 4.01 -13.62
N PHE A 144 14.87 3.16 -12.75
CA PHE A 144 14.05 2.44 -11.79
C PHE A 144 13.34 3.37 -10.83
N TYR A 145 14.04 4.26 -10.12
CA TYR A 145 13.40 5.15 -9.15
C TYR A 145 12.46 6.15 -9.83
N GLN A 146 12.74 6.56 -11.07
CA GLN A 146 11.81 7.35 -11.89
C GLN A 146 10.55 6.57 -12.30
N SER A 147 10.56 5.24 -12.23
CA SER A 147 9.39 4.39 -12.52
C SER A 147 8.57 4.03 -11.28
N ILE A 148 9.09 4.31 -10.08
CA ILE A 148 8.44 3.96 -8.82
C ILE A 148 7.39 5.01 -8.46
N ARG A 149 6.20 4.57 -8.06
CA ARG A 149 5.12 5.43 -7.57
C ARG A 149 4.53 4.85 -6.28
N PRO A 150 4.88 5.39 -5.11
CA PRO A 150 4.23 5.04 -3.85
C PRO A 150 2.71 5.22 -3.96
N PHE A 151 1.96 4.21 -3.54
CA PHE A 151 0.50 4.25 -3.57
C PHE A 151 -0.15 3.91 -2.25
N ASP A 152 0.46 3.09 -1.37
CA ASP A 152 -0.05 2.83 -0.02
C ASP A 152 0.98 3.27 1.02
N LEU A 153 0.72 4.39 1.69
CA LEU A 153 1.61 4.97 2.70
C LEU A 153 1.14 4.60 4.11
N PHE A 154 1.70 3.53 4.68
CA PHE A 154 1.19 2.97 5.94
C PHE A 154 2.13 3.14 7.14
N SER A 155 3.39 3.56 6.94
CA SER A 155 4.33 3.81 8.04
C SER A 155 5.40 4.85 7.67
N ASN A 156 6.10 5.38 8.66
CA ASN A 156 7.21 6.32 8.45
C ASN A 156 8.45 5.68 7.84
N ALA A 157 8.60 4.37 7.95
CA ALA A 157 9.72 3.61 7.40
C ALA A 157 9.41 2.97 6.04
N SER A 158 8.13 2.73 5.71
CA SER A 158 7.74 1.87 4.59
C SER A 158 6.45 2.27 3.89
N CYS A 159 6.36 1.91 2.61
CA CYS A 159 5.15 2.01 1.79
C CYS A 159 5.06 0.84 0.81
N MET A 160 3.93 0.68 0.14
CA MET A 160 3.88 -0.05 -1.12
C MET A 160 3.93 0.90 -2.30
N ALA A 161 4.58 0.48 -3.37
CA ALA A 161 4.73 1.26 -4.58
C ALA A 161 4.53 0.43 -5.83
N PHE A 162 3.97 1.05 -6.87
CA PHE A 162 3.96 0.50 -8.22
C PHE A 162 5.32 0.68 -8.87
N THR A 163 5.68 -0.24 -9.77
CA THR A 163 6.78 -0.08 -10.72
C THR A 163 6.26 0.00 -12.15
N PHE A 164 6.54 1.11 -12.83
CA PHE A 164 6.16 1.39 -14.22
C PHE A 164 7.36 1.26 -15.17
N LEU A 165 8.09 0.14 -15.09
CA LEU A 165 9.21 -0.11 -16.00
C LEU A 165 8.69 -0.52 -17.38
N SER A 166 9.05 0.25 -18.42
CA SER A 166 8.67 -0.04 -19.80
C SER A 166 8.94 -1.51 -20.17
N GLY A 167 7.95 -2.20 -20.75
CA GLY A 167 8.06 -3.59 -21.18
C GLY A 167 8.08 -4.62 -20.05
N ILE A 168 7.68 -4.24 -18.84
CA ILE A 168 7.35 -5.14 -17.74
C ILE A 168 5.95 -4.76 -17.24
N GLU A 169 5.15 -5.76 -16.89
CA GLU A 169 3.86 -5.54 -16.23
C GLU A 169 4.03 -4.72 -14.95
N ASN A 170 3.03 -3.92 -14.59
CA ASN A 170 3.13 -3.15 -13.35
C ASN A 170 3.11 -4.11 -12.15
N LYS A 171 4.20 -4.11 -11.39
CA LYS A 171 4.31 -4.88 -10.13
C LYS A 171 4.22 -3.96 -8.92
N VAL A 172 3.93 -4.55 -7.78
CA VAL A 172 3.89 -3.90 -6.48
C VAL A 172 5.10 -4.36 -5.66
N LEU A 173 5.78 -3.39 -5.06
CA LEU A 173 6.98 -3.58 -4.25
C LEU A 173 6.83 -2.86 -2.90
N LEU A 174 7.36 -3.47 -1.85
CA LEU A 174 7.58 -2.87 -0.55
C LEU A 174 8.79 -1.94 -0.60
N GLY A 175 8.56 -0.66 -0.31
CA GLY A 175 9.59 0.32 -0.02
C GLY A 175 9.98 0.26 1.45
N LEU A 176 11.27 0.25 1.72
CA LEU A 176 11.90 0.19 3.04
C LEU A 176 12.82 1.40 3.24
N ASP A 177 13.27 1.60 4.47
CA ASP A 177 14.27 2.62 4.84
C ASP A 177 13.83 4.02 4.36
N HIS A 178 12.62 4.44 4.76
CA HIS A 178 12.03 5.73 4.37
C HIS A 178 11.88 5.89 2.85
N LEU A 179 11.48 4.81 2.17
CA LEU A 179 11.30 4.72 0.72
C LEU A 179 12.61 4.75 -0.06
N VAL A 180 13.75 4.67 0.62
CA VAL A 180 15.05 4.73 -0.02
C VAL A 180 15.39 3.40 -0.65
N SER A 181 14.90 2.27 -0.13
CA SER A 181 15.26 0.93 -0.60
C SER A 181 14.05 0.12 -1.06
N PHE A 182 14.20 -0.58 -2.19
CA PHE A 182 13.24 -1.59 -2.66
C PHE A 182 13.92 -2.96 -2.82
N SER A 183 15.22 -3.04 -2.52
CA SER A 183 15.97 -4.29 -2.56
C SER A 183 15.53 -5.16 -1.38
N GLY A 184 15.11 -6.39 -1.66
CA GLY A 184 14.58 -7.31 -0.65
C GLY A 184 13.05 -7.40 -0.61
N SER A 185 12.36 -6.56 -1.41
CA SER A 185 10.92 -6.71 -1.60
C SER A 185 10.62 -8.00 -2.35
N ARG A 186 9.69 -8.80 -1.80
CA ARG A 186 8.93 -9.75 -2.60
C ARG A 186 8.07 -9.00 -3.61
N VAL A 187 8.00 -9.52 -4.82
CA VAL A 187 7.23 -8.93 -5.93
C VAL A 187 5.82 -9.48 -5.88
N THR A 188 4.81 -8.63 -6.05
CA THR A 188 3.40 -9.02 -6.13
C THR A 188 2.66 -8.21 -7.20
N THR A 189 1.40 -8.55 -7.46
CA THR A 189 0.47 -7.75 -8.28
C THR A 189 -0.39 -6.87 -7.39
N PHE A 190 -1.13 -5.93 -7.98
CA PHE A 190 -2.02 -5.07 -7.19
C PHE A 190 -3.21 -5.87 -6.66
N SER A 191 -3.80 -6.73 -7.48
CA SER A 191 -4.89 -7.63 -7.05
C SER A 191 -4.49 -8.51 -5.85
N SER A 192 -3.33 -9.17 -5.90
CA SER A 192 -2.83 -10.00 -4.78
C SER A 192 -2.51 -9.16 -3.55
N TYR A 193 -2.07 -7.92 -3.72
CA TYR A 193 -1.86 -7.00 -2.60
C TYR A 193 -3.17 -6.60 -1.93
N LEU A 194 -4.24 -6.32 -2.68
CA LEU A 194 -5.56 -6.03 -2.11
C LEU A 194 -6.11 -7.22 -1.30
N GLU A 195 -5.96 -8.44 -1.80
CA GLU A 195 -6.32 -9.65 -1.04
C GLU A 195 -5.54 -9.76 0.27
N PHE A 196 -4.22 -9.51 0.22
CA PHE A 196 -3.39 -9.45 1.41
C PHE A 196 -3.91 -8.40 2.42
N LEU A 197 -4.31 -7.21 1.97
CA LEU A 197 -4.86 -6.18 2.84
C LEU A 197 -6.16 -6.61 3.52
N ILE A 198 -7.06 -7.26 2.77
CA ILE A 198 -8.32 -7.78 3.28
C ILE A 198 -8.04 -8.87 4.31
N ALA A 199 -7.18 -9.84 3.98
CA ALA A 199 -6.82 -10.94 4.85
C ALA A 199 -6.22 -10.44 6.16
N THR A 200 -5.29 -9.48 6.10
CA THR A 200 -4.55 -8.97 7.27
C THR A 200 -5.22 -7.80 7.97
N TYR A 201 -6.41 -7.39 7.55
CA TYR A 201 -7.07 -6.18 8.05
C TYR A 201 -6.20 -4.91 7.93
N GLY A 202 -5.22 -4.91 7.03
CA GLY A 202 -4.25 -3.83 6.87
C GLY A 202 -3.27 -3.66 8.03
N ILE A 203 -3.00 -4.68 8.85
CA ILE A 203 -1.94 -4.66 9.87
C ILE A 203 -0.62 -4.22 9.23
N ILE A 204 0.07 -3.25 9.85
CA ILE A 204 1.29 -2.66 9.29
C ILE A 204 2.42 -3.69 9.27
N GLU A 205 2.61 -4.38 10.37
CA GLU A 205 3.71 -5.32 10.61
C GLU A 205 3.65 -6.52 9.65
N SER A 206 2.46 -7.01 9.31
CA SER A 206 2.27 -8.12 8.38
C SER A 206 2.84 -7.84 6.99
N ARG A 207 2.93 -6.56 6.56
CA ARG A 207 3.56 -6.23 5.27
C ARG A 207 5.06 -6.46 5.30
N TRP A 208 5.70 -6.19 6.42
CA TRP A 208 7.12 -6.50 6.60
C TRP A 208 7.31 -8.01 6.61
N GLU A 209 6.55 -8.74 7.42
CA GLU A 209 6.67 -10.20 7.50
C GLU A 209 6.50 -10.90 6.14
N VAL A 210 5.54 -10.45 5.33
CA VAL A 210 5.22 -11.10 4.05
C VAL A 210 6.07 -10.59 2.89
N PHE A 211 6.40 -9.29 2.84
CA PHE A 211 7.07 -8.68 1.69
C PHE A 211 8.55 -8.34 1.92
N GLN A 212 9.05 -8.32 3.16
CA GLN A 212 10.49 -8.26 3.47
C GLN A 212 11.05 -9.70 3.44
N ASP A 213 12.26 -9.90 2.93
CA ASP A 213 12.88 -11.23 2.67
C ASP A 213 12.38 -12.02 1.44
N GLY A 214 12.16 -11.30 0.34
CA GLY A 214 12.18 -11.89 -1.00
C GLY A 214 13.60 -12.25 -1.45
N ALA A 215 14.18 -13.34 -0.94
CA ALA A 215 15.30 -14.01 -1.60
C ALA A 215 14.82 -14.59 -2.94
N GLY A 216 14.74 -13.74 -3.97
CA GLY A 216 14.38 -14.15 -5.33
C GLY A 216 12.87 -14.20 -5.59
N LEU A 217 12.56 -13.91 -6.85
CA LEU A 217 11.26 -13.82 -7.51
C LEU A 217 10.19 -14.83 -7.07
N GLU A 218 8.94 -14.34 -7.06
CA GLU A 218 7.66 -15.07 -7.10
C GLU A 218 7.52 -16.24 -6.12
N LYS A 219 7.20 -15.92 -4.86
CA LYS A 219 6.48 -16.86 -3.99
C LYS A 219 5.03 -16.39 -3.87
N ASP A 220 4.11 -17.34 -3.99
CA ASP A 220 2.67 -17.12 -3.96
C ASP A 220 2.25 -16.50 -2.62
N VAL A 221 1.89 -15.22 -2.64
CA VAL A 221 1.68 -14.39 -1.43
C VAL A 221 0.48 -14.88 -0.61
N LEU A 222 -0.52 -15.46 -1.28
CA LEU A 222 -1.77 -15.91 -0.65
C LEU A 222 -1.54 -17.13 0.26
N ASN A 223 -0.71 -18.08 -0.16
CA ASN A 223 -0.40 -19.27 0.64
C ASN A 223 0.32 -18.94 1.96
N ILE A 224 0.96 -17.78 2.07
CA ILE A 224 1.66 -17.35 3.29
C ILE A 224 0.69 -16.60 4.23
N ALA A 225 -0.15 -15.73 3.68
CA ALA A 225 -1.17 -15.02 4.46
C ALA A 225 -2.15 -15.99 5.13
N GLU A 226 -2.50 -17.10 4.47
CA GLU A 226 -3.44 -18.09 5.00
C GLU A 226 -2.81 -19.10 5.98
N ASN A 227 -1.52 -19.41 5.86
CA ASN A 227 -0.87 -20.47 6.66
C ASN A 227 0.02 -19.95 7.81
N GLU A 228 0.54 -18.72 7.72
CA GLU A 228 1.46 -18.17 8.73
C GLU A 228 0.81 -17.10 9.61
N ILE A 229 -0.31 -16.52 9.17
CA ILE A 229 -1.04 -15.48 9.90
C ILE A 229 -2.29 -16.11 10.50
N ASP A 230 -2.12 -16.84 11.60
CA ASP A 230 -3.24 -17.18 12.49
C ASP A 230 -3.69 -15.85 13.14
N ILE A 231 -4.57 -15.10 12.47
CA ILE A 231 -5.10 -13.80 12.93
C ILE A 231 -6.06 -14.04 14.08
N ASN A 232 -5.53 -14.59 15.16
CA ASN A 232 -6.14 -14.47 16.45
C ASN A 232 -5.83 -13.05 16.89
N LEU A 233 -6.79 -12.13 16.70
CA LEU A 233 -6.68 -10.72 17.13
C LEU A 233 -6.28 -10.54 18.61
N GLY A 234 -6.26 -11.63 19.40
CA GLY A 234 -5.76 -11.70 20.77
C GLY A 234 -4.35 -12.28 20.99
N GLN A 235 -3.60 -12.72 19.96
CA GLN A 235 -2.27 -13.35 20.13
C GLN A 235 -1.07 -12.55 19.62
N TYR A 236 -1.24 -11.42 18.93
CA TYR A 236 -0.09 -10.56 18.65
C TYR A 236 0.46 -10.02 19.97
N PRO A 237 1.72 -10.35 20.33
CA PRO A 237 2.32 -9.83 21.55
C PRO A 237 2.52 -8.33 21.37
N PHE A 238 1.64 -7.55 22.01
CA PHE A 238 1.80 -6.12 22.19
C PHE A 238 3.02 -5.91 23.09
N TYR A 239 4.21 -5.76 22.50
CA TYR A 239 5.44 -5.39 23.20
C TYR A 239 5.50 -3.88 23.44
#